data_AF-H5Y249-F1
#
_entry.id   AF-H5Y249-F1
#
_cell.length_a   1.000
_cell.length_b   1.000
_cell.length_c   1.000
_cell.angle_alpha   90.00
_cell.angle_beta   90.00
_cell.angle_gamma   90.00
#
_symmetry.space_group_name_H-M   'P 1'
#
loop_
_entity.id
_entity.type
_entity.pdbx_description
1 polymer ?
#
loop_
_entity_poly.entity_id
_entity_poly.type
_entity_poly.pdbx_seq_one_letter_code
_entity_poly.pdbx_strand_id
1 'polypeptide(L)' 'MAEINDPIKCAYCGKEKQPGEMMEATIFTRERKWNKRKRKNESYVTKQKKWYCKGTNCHINDQMAHDG' A
#
# COMPACT_ATOMS: atom_id res chain seq x y z
N MET A 1 -0.37 0.16 31.84
CA MET A 1 -1.30 0.44 30.73
C MET A 1 -1.09 -0.66 29.71
N ALA A 2 -2.01 -1.62 29.60
CA ALA A 2 -1.93 -2.61 28.53
C ALA A 2 -2.25 -1.88 27.23
N GLU A 3 -1.22 -1.62 26.42
CA GLU A 3 -1.42 -1.14 25.05
C GLU A 3 -2.24 -2.22 24.33
N ILE A 4 -3.51 -1.91 24.07
CA ILE A 4 -4.34 -2.70 23.17
C ILE A 4 -3.72 -2.47 21.80
N ASN A 5 -2.75 -3.31 21.48
CA ASN A 5 -2.10 -3.35 20.19
C ASN A 5 -3.08 -4.05 19.24
N ASP A 6 -4.07 -3.29 18.78
CA ASP A 6 -5.02 -3.76 17.80
C ASP A 6 -4.26 -4.40 16.63
N PRO A 7 -4.65 -5.61 16.20
CA PRO A 7 -3.94 -6.29 15.15
C PRO A 7 -4.07 -5.47 13.85
N ILE A 8 -2.94 -5.20 13.22
CA ILE A 8 -2.88 -4.43 11.98
C ILE A 8 -2.91 -5.40 10.81
N LYS A 9 -3.73 -5.07 9.80
CA LYS A 9 -3.87 -5.85 8.59
C LYS A 9 -2.83 -5.48 7.54
N CYS A 10 -2.11 -6.48 7.01
CA CYS A 10 -1.21 -6.31 5.88
C CYS A 10 -2.00 -6.02 4.60
N ALA A 11 -1.61 -4.98 3.87
CA ALA A 11 -2.32 -4.56 2.67
C ALA A 11 -2.19 -5.53 1.48
N TYR A 12 -1.11 -6.31 1.41
CA TYR A 12 -0.88 -7.27 0.33
C TYR A 12 -1.50 -8.64 0.61
N CYS A 13 -1.08 -9.29 1.70
CA CYS A 13 -1.51 -10.66 2.01
C CYS A 13 -2.74 -10.74 2.91
N GLY A 14 -3.26 -9.62 3.41
CA GLY A 14 -4.47 -9.56 4.22
C GLY A 14 -4.36 -10.14 5.63
N LYS A 15 -3.18 -10.62 6.04
CA LYS A 15 -2.95 -11.18 7.39
C LYS A 15 -2.97 -10.09 8.44
N GLU A 16 -3.61 -10.38 9.56
CA GLU A 16 -3.64 -9.54 10.75
C GLU A 16 -2.52 -9.95 11.70
N LYS A 17 -1.70 -9.01 12.11
CA LYS A 17 -0.55 -9.24 12.99
C LYS A 17 -0.42 -8.13 14.03
N GLN A 18 0.33 -8.41 15.09
CA GLN A 18 0.65 -7.36 16.05
C GLN A 18 1.52 -6.27 15.40
N PRO A 19 1.41 -5.01 15.86
CA PRO A 19 2.17 -3.88 15.32
C PRO A 19 3.70 -4.11 15.26
N GLY A 20 4.27 -4.87 16.22
CA GLY A 20 5.70 -5.18 16.24
C GLY A 20 6.20 -6.07 15.08
N GLU A 21 5.30 -6.86 14.49
CA GLU A 21 5.56 -7.71 13.33
C GLU A 21 5.17 -7.04 12.00
N MET A 22 4.78 -5.77 12.04
CA MET A 22 4.34 -5.00 10.89
C MET A 22 5.36 -3.89 10.61
N MET A 23 5.41 -3.46 9.36
CA MET A 23 6.19 -2.30 8.91
C MET A 23 5.31 -1.40 8.06
N GLU A 24 5.42 -0.09 8.25
CA GLU A 24 4.84 0.86 7.33
C GLU A 24 5.75 1.04 6.13
N ALA A 25 5.18 0.98 4.93
CA ALA A 25 5.90 1.32 3.72
C ALA A 25 5.01 2.15 2.80
N THR A 26 5.66 2.95 1.96
CA THR A 26 4.97 3.76 0.95
C THR A 26 5.03 3.01 -0.38
N ILE A 27 3.88 2.87 -1.03
CA ILE A 27 3.80 2.41 -2.42
C ILE A 27 3.52 3.58 -3.34
N PHE A 28 4.03 3.48 -4.55
CA PHE A 28 3.76 4.39 -5.64
C PHE A 28 2.89 3.63 -6.63
N THR A 29 1.73 4.17 -6.94
CA THR A 29 0.79 3.55 -7.89
C THR A 29 0.54 4.52 -9.04
N ARG A 30 0.57 3.99 -10.26
CA ARG A 30 0.28 4.78 -11.46
C ARG A 30 -1.20 4.67 -11.80
N GLU A 31 -1.96 5.71 -11.49
CA GLU A 31 -3.38 5.77 -11.81
C GLU A 31 -3.59 6.48 -13.15
N ARG A 32 -4.46 5.93 -13.99
CA ARG A 32 -4.90 6.58 -15.23
C ARG A 32 -6.28 7.20 -14.99
N LYS A 33 -6.36 8.53 -15.04
CA LYS A 33 -7.63 9.26 -14.88
C LYS A 33 -7.98 10.01 -16.15
N TRP A 34 -9.26 10.02 -16.50
CA TRP A 34 -9.77 10.81 -17.62
C TRP A 34 -9.76 12.30 -17.26
N ASN A 35 -8.91 13.09 -17.93
CA ASN A 35 -8.93 14.53 -17.79
C ASN A 35 -10.05 15.09 -18.68
N LYS A 36 -11.18 15.48 -18.08
CA LYS A 36 -12.34 16.06 -18.78
C LYS A 36 -11.99 17.33 -19.56
N ARG A 37 -11.08 18.18 -19.05
CA ARG A 37 -10.68 19.45 -19.68
C ARG A 37 -9.86 19.21 -20.96
N LYS A 38 -8.93 18.27 -20.91
CA LYS A 38 -8.05 17.95 -22.05
C LYS A 38 -8.59 16.83 -22.95
N ARG A 39 -9.75 16.25 -22.61
CA ARG A 39 -10.38 15.11 -23.29
C ARG A 39 -9.40 13.98 -23.59
N LYS A 40 -8.53 13.66 -22.63
CA LYS A 40 -7.54 12.60 -22.74
C LYS A 40 -7.32 11.94 -21.40
N ASN A 41 -6.84 10.70 -21.43
CA ASN A 41 -6.36 10.03 -20.23
C ASN A 41 -4.98 10.57 -19.84
N GLU A 42 -4.82 11.00 -18.60
CA GLU A 42 -3.55 11.39 -18.02
C GLU A 42 -3.13 10.37 -16.94
N SER A 43 -1.83 10.07 -16.88
CA SER A 43 -1.26 9.23 -15.84
C SER A 43 -0.83 10.09 -14.66
N TYR A 44 -1.15 9.65 -13.45
CA TYR A 44 -0.73 10.28 -12.20
C TYR A 44 -0.02 9.24 -11.35
N VAL A 45 1.05 9.64 -10.68
CA VAL A 45 1.68 8.80 -9.66
C VAL A 45 1.12 9.21 -8.31
N THR A 46 0.41 8.30 -7.65
CA THR A 46 -0.08 8.52 -6.29
C THR A 46 0.78 7.77 -5.29
N LYS A 47 0.98 8.36 -4.11
CA LYS A 47 1.72 7.76 -3.01
C LYS A 47 0.72 7.33 -1.95
N GLN A 48 0.77 6.07 -1.53
CA GLN A 48 -0.08 5.54 -0.47
C GLN A 48 0.80 4.92 0.61
N LYS A 49 0.60 5.34 1.86
CA LYS A 49 1.24 4.72 3.01
C LYS A 49 0.35 3.58 3.50
N LYS A 50 0.91 2.38 3.58
CA LYS A 50 0.19 1.16 3.97
C LYS A 50 1.06 0.31 4.89
N TRP A 51 0.42 -0.58 5.63
CA TRP A 51 1.07 -1.51 6.53
C TRP A 51 1.32 -2.87 5.86
N TYR A 52 2.49 -3.44 6.09
CA TYR A 52 2.92 -4.72 5.53
C TYR A 52 3.55 -5.62 6.59
N CYS A 53 3.55 -6.92 6.34
CA CYS A 53 4.25 -7.89 7.17
C CYS A 53 5.77 -7.63 7.16
N LYS A 54 6.35 -7.40 8.35
CA LYS A 54 7.79 -7.23 8.54
C LYS A 54 8.54 -8.54 8.22
N GLY A 55 9.66 -8.45 7.52
CA GLY A 55 10.47 -9.61 7.13
C GLY A 55 9.92 -10.42 5.95
N THR A 56 8.91 -9.90 5.24
CA THR A 56 8.38 -10.51 4.01
C THR A 56 8.38 -9.50 2.86
N ASN A 57 8.42 -9.98 1.62
CA ASN A 57 8.42 -9.14 0.42
C ASN A 57 7.01 -8.61 0.04
N CYS A 58 6.08 -8.53 1.00
CA CYS A 58 4.70 -8.08 0.76
C CYS A 58 4.64 -6.67 0.17
N HIS A 59 5.47 -5.75 0.68
CA HIS A 59 5.54 -4.37 0.16
C HIS A 59 6.05 -4.31 -1.28
N ILE A 60 7.10 -5.08 -1.59
CA ILE A 60 7.72 -5.13 -2.92
C ILE A 60 6.73 -5.70 -3.94
N ASN A 61 6.05 -6.79 -3.58
CA ASN A 61 5.07 -7.42 -4.45
C ASN A 61 3.86 -6.51 -4.72
N ASP A 62 3.38 -5.77 -3.71
CA ASP A 62 2.28 -4.80 -3.90
C ASP A 62 2.72 -3.65 -4.83
N GLN A 63 3.96 -3.18 -4.68
CA GLN A 63 4.50 -2.15 -5.55
C GLN A 63 4.62 -2.61 -7.01
N MET A 64 5.12 -3.83 -7.24
CA MET A 64 5.23 -4.40 -8.59
C MET A 64 3.85 -4.63 -9.24
N ALA A 65 2.85 -5.05 -8.47
CA ALA A 65 1.49 -5.28 -8.99
C ALA A 65 0.82 -4.00 -9.52
N HIS A 66 1.26 -2.83 -9.05
CA HIS A 66 0.71 -1.52 -9.44
C HIS A 66 1.57 -0.73 -10.44
N ASP A 67 2.73 -1.26 -10.84
CA ASP A 67 3.62 -0.67 -11.85
C ASP A 67 3.38 -1.22 -13.28
N GLY A 68 2.43 -2.15 -13.44
CA GLY A 68 2.04 -2.77 -14.71
C GLY A 68 1.13 -1.94 -15.61
#